data_AF-A0A1V9Z8G2-F1
#
_entry.id   AF-A0A1V9Z8G2-F1
#
_cell.length_a   1.000
_cell.length_b   1.000
_cell.length_c   1.000
_cell.angle_alpha   90.00
_cell.angle_beta   90.00
_cell.angle_gamma   90.00
#
_symmetry.space_group_name_H-M   'P 1'
#
loop_
_entity.id
_entity.type
_entity.pdbx_description
1 polymer ?
#
loop_
_entity_poly.entity_id
_entity_poly.type
_entity_poly.pdbx_seq_one_letter_code
_entity_poly.pdbx_strand_id
1 'polypeptide(L)'
;MSGPQVSRTSLQLYRDCLRLAKHIGGNSRKGEAIRSMLRAEFRKSMHETDETVIENLKANAVRGLSNYLVLANSNKDGKLKQAIKTTDEASNSGPKNAEWKEL
;
A
#
# COMPACT_ATOMS: atom_id res chain seq x y z
N MET A 1 -25.31 7.80 -0.74
CA MET A 1 -24.66 9.06 -1.15
C MET A 1 -23.21 8.74 -1.46
N SER A 2 -22.83 8.67 -2.75
CA SER A 2 -21.44 8.47 -3.15
C SER A 2 -20.67 9.76 -2.86
N GLY A 3 -19.72 9.69 -1.92
CA GLY A 3 -18.78 10.77 -1.65
C GLY A 3 -17.96 11.14 -2.90
N PRO A 4 -17.25 12.27 -2.88
CA PRO A 4 -16.48 12.76 -4.02
C PRO A 4 -15.44 11.70 -4.42
N GLN A 5 -15.73 10.97 -5.49
CA GLN A 5 -14.82 10.01 -6.09
C GLN A 5 -13.74 10.85 -6.78
N VAL A 6 -12.66 11.18 -6.06
CA VAL A 6 -11.43 11.63 -6.71
C VAL A 6 -10.88 10.41 -7.45
N SER A 7 -11.48 10.09 -8.60
CA SER A 7 -11.10 8.96 -9.44
C SER A 7 -9.77 9.29 -10.10
N ARG A 8 -8.67 9.04 -9.39
CA ARG A 8 -7.35 9.14 -9.98
C ARG A 8 -7.28 8.15 -11.13
N THR A 9 -6.92 8.65 -12.29
CA THR A 9 -6.62 7.81 -13.45
C THR A 9 -5.44 6.88 -13.14
N SER A 10 -5.38 5.72 -13.81
CA SER A 10 -4.26 4.78 -13.66
C SER A 10 -2.91 5.47 -13.91
N LEU A 11 -2.87 6.46 -14.81
CA LEU A 11 -1.69 7.25 -15.12
C LEU A 11 -1.27 8.17 -13.97
N GLN A 12 -2.23 8.81 -13.29
CA GLN A 12 -1.96 9.64 -12.11
C GLN A 12 -1.42 8.77 -10.97
N LEU A 13 -2.04 7.61 -10.71
CA LEU A 13 -1.56 6.64 -9.71
C LEU A 13 -0.14 6.18 -10.00
N TYR A 14 0.17 5.84 -11.25
CA TYR A 14 1.51 5.46 -11.65
C TYR A 14 2.55 6.56 -11.34
N ARG A 15 2.23 7.82 -11.67
CA ARG A 15 3.11 8.97 -11.37
C ARG A 15 3.27 9.19 -9.86
N ASP A 16 2.21 9.02 -9.09
CA ASP A 16 2.24 9.12 -7.63
C ASP A 16 3.15 8.03 -7.03
N CYS A 17 3.02 6.78 -7.48
CA CYS A 17 3.91 5.67 -7.09
C CYS A 17 5.38 5.93 -7.42
N LEU A 18 5.67 6.48 -8.61
CA LEU A 18 7.05 6.82 -8.97
C LEU A 18 7.62 7.98 -8.14
N ARG A 19 6.81 9.00 -7.84
CA ARG A 19 7.21 10.08 -6.93
C ARG A 19 7.51 9.53 -5.54
N LEU A 20 6.69 8.58 -5.07
CA LEU A 20 6.93 7.91 -3.80
C LEU A 20 8.24 7.11 -3.80
N ALA A 21 8.49 6.32 -4.85
CA ALA A 21 9.74 5.56 -4.98
C ALA A 21 10.97 6.48 -4.97
N LYS A 22 10.88 7.66 -5.58
CA LYS A 22 11.93 8.70 -5.51
C LYS A 22 12.07 9.26 -4.10
N HIS A 23 10.98 9.48 -3.37
CA HIS A 23 11.04 9.92 -1.97
C HIS A 23 11.68 8.85 -1.06
N ILE A 24 11.37 7.57 -1.28
CA ILE A 24 11.89 6.44 -0.49
C ILE A 24 13.39 6.27 -0.66
N GLY A 25 13.85 6.23 -1.91
CA GLY A 25 15.18 5.74 -2.24
C GLY A 25 16.02 6.68 -3.09
N GLY A 26 15.49 7.83 -3.52
CA GLY A 26 16.20 8.76 -4.40
C GLY A 26 16.78 8.05 -5.62
N ASN A 27 18.05 8.34 -5.93
CA ASN A 27 18.82 7.69 -7.00
C ASN A 27 19.65 6.49 -6.48
N SER A 28 19.35 5.96 -5.29
CA SER A 28 20.03 4.76 -4.80
C SER A 28 19.57 3.50 -5.55
N ARG A 29 20.37 2.43 -5.46
CA ARG A 29 20.00 1.08 -5.93
C ARG A 29 18.63 0.63 -5.38
N LYS A 30 18.31 0.97 -4.13
CA LYS A 30 17.00 0.68 -3.53
C LYS A 30 15.88 1.45 -4.24
N GLY A 31 16.09 2.73 -4.52
CA GLY A 31 15.13 3.55 -5.28
C GLY A 31 14.90 3.03 -6.70
N GLU A 32 15.96 2.60 -7.38
CA GLU A 32 15.87 1.97 -8.69
C GLU A 32 15.10 0.65 -8.68
N ALA A 33 15.39 -0.22 -7.71
CA ALA A 33 14.69 -1.49 -7.55
C ALA A 33 13.17 -1.26 -7.36
N ILE A 34 12.78 -0.33 -6.49
CA ILE A 34 11.37 0.01 -6.25
C ILE A 34 10.71 0.55 -7.53
N ARG A 35 11.37 1.46 -8.26
CA ARG A 35 10.86 1.96 -9.54
C ARG A 35 10.72 0.86 -10.58
N SER A 36 11.68 -0.06 -10.66
CA SER A 36 11.65 -1.18 -11.59
C SER A 36 10.48 -2.13 -11.30
N MET A 37 10.29 -2.47 -10.02
CA MET A 37 9.16 -3.28 -9.54
C MET A 37 7.82 -2.64 -9.89
N LEU A 38 7.64 -1.35 -9.58
CA LEU A 38 6.41 -0.62 -9.93
C LEU A 38 6.16 -0.63 -11.45
N ARG A 39 7.20 -0.39 -12.26
CA ARG A 39 7.09 -0.45 -13.71
C ARG A 39 6.68 -1.84 -14.20
N ALA A 40 7.23 -2.90 -13.60
CA ALA A 40 6.88 -4.27 -13.95
C ALA A 40 5.40 -4.57 -13.65
N GLU A 41 4.92 -4.17 -12.47
CA GLU A 41 3.54 -4.42 -12.05
C GLU A 41 2.52 -3.69 -12.93
N PHE A 42 2.77 -2.41 -13.22
CA PHE A 42 1.89 -1.64 -14.12
C PHE A 42 1.94 -2.16 -15.57
N ARG A 43 3.08 -2.70 -16.03
CA ARG A 43 3.15 -3.33 -17.36
C ARG A 43 2.39 -4.65 -17.41
N LYS A 44 2.44 -5.46 -16.35
CA LYS A 44 1.74 -6.74 -16.27
C LYS A 44 0.23 -6.58 -16.47
N SER A 45 -0.34 -5.52 -15.91
CA SER A 45 -1.78 -5.24 -15.98
C SER A 45 -2.17 -4.20 -17.03
N MET A 46 -1.27 -3.85 -17.95
CA MET A 46 -1.50 -2.77 -18.94
C MET A 46 -2.59 -3.12 -19.98
N HIS A 47 -2.79 -4.40 -20.24
CA HIS A 47 -3.78 -4.90 -21.20
C HIS A 47 -5.06 -5.40 -20.52
N GLU A 48 -5.21 -5.14 -19.23
CA GLU A 48 -6.44 -5.48 -18.51
C GLU A 48 -7.59 -4.65 -19.06
N THR A 49 -8.71 -5.31 -19.35
CA THR A 49 -9.93 -4.67 -19.89
C THR A 49 -11.11 -4.80 -18.96
N ASP A 50 -11.05 -5.69 -17.95
CA ASP A 50 -12.09 -5.82 -16.94
C ASP A 50 -12.03 -4.63 -15.97
N GLU A 51 -13.11 -3.83 -15.96
CA GLU A 51 -13.23 -2.64 -15.13
C GLU A 51 -13.13 -2.96 -13.63
N THR A 52 -13.67 -4.09 -13.18
CA THR A 52 -13.62 -4.52 -11.78
C THR A 52 -12.18 -4.85 -11.37
N VAL A 53 -11.44 -5.53 -12.24
CA VAL A 53 -10.03 -5.86 -11.99
C VAL A 53 -9.19 -4.58 -11.96
N ILE A 54 -9.42 -3.66 -12.90
CA ILE A 54 -8.74 -2.36 -12.94
C ILE A 54 -8.98 -1.57 -11.66
N GLU A 55 -10.22 -1.46 -11.18
CA GLU A 55 -10.53 -0.75 -9.94
C GLU A 55 -9.90 -1.41 -8.72
N ASN A 56 -9.87 -2.74 -8.66
CA ASN A 56 -9.17 -3.46 -7.60
C ASN A 56 -7.65 -3.20 -7.62
N LEU A 57 -7.04 -3.19 -8.79
CA LEU A 57 -5.61 -2.86 -8.96
C LEU A 57 -5.31 -1.42 -8.54
N LYS A 58 -6.17 -0.46 -8.93
CA LYS A 58 -6.06 0.93 -8.48
C LYS A 58 -6.19 1.04 -6.97
N ALA A 59 -7.17 0.37 -6.36
CA ALA A 59 -7.38 0.37 -4.92
C ALA A 59 -6.17 -0.22 -4.18
N ASN A 60 -5.57 -1.30 -4.70
CA ASN A 60 -4.35 -1.88 -4.15
C ASN A 60 -3.16 -0.93 -4.24
N ALA A 61 -3.00 -0.22 -5.36
CA ALA A 61 -1.96 0.79 -5.50
C ALA A 61 -2.15 1.95 -4.51
N VAL A 62 -3.38 2.44 -4.33
CA VAL A 62 -3.71 3.47 -3.34
C VAL A 62 -3.41 3.00 -1.92
N ARG A 63 -3.80 1.78 -1.55
CA ARG A 63 -3.46 1.19 -0.25
C ARG A 63 -1.95 1.12 -0.04
N GLY A 64 -1.20 0.69 -1.05
CA GLY A 64 0.27 0.65 -0.99
C GLY A 64 0.90 2.03 -0.74
N LEU A 65 0.42 3.06 -1.43
CA LEU A 65 0.84 4.46 -1.21
C LEU A 65 0.55 4.93 0.22
N SER A 66 -0.68 4.69 0.69
CA SER A 66 -1.11 5.08 2.04
C SER A 66 -0.31 4.37 3.13
N ASN A 67 -0.11 3.04 3.00
CA ASN A 67 0.64 2.24 3.96
C ASN A 67 2.08 2.76 4.10
N TYR A 68 2.71 3.09 2.98
CA TYR A 68 4.04 3.67 3.03
C TYR A 68 4.05 5.05 3.69
N LEU A 69 3.11 5.94 3.34
CA LEU A 69 3.06 7.28 3.92
C LEU A 69 2.90 7.23 5.44
N VAL A 70 2.04 6.34 5.92
CA VAL A 70 1.88 6.07 7.36
C VAL A 70 3.21 5.61 7.94
N LEU A 71 3.83 4.55 7.42
CA LEU A 71 5.11 4.04 7.92
C LEU A 71 6.23 5.10 7.93
N ALA A 72 6.33 5.89 6.86
CA ALA A 72 7.32 6.95 6.72
C ALA A 72 7.12 8.07 7.75
N ASN A 73 5.88 8.42 8.06
CA ASN A 73 5.55 9.41 9.09
C ASN A 73 5.74 8.84 10.51
N SER A 74 5.44 7.56 10.73
CA SER A 74 5.67 6.90 12.01
C SER A 74 7.15 6.83 12.37
N ASN A 75 8.04 6.71 11.39
CA ASN A 75 9.48 6.80 11.67
C ASN A 75 9.92 8.18 12.17
N LYS A 76 9.13 9.23 11.90
CA LYS A 76 9.38 10.61 12.37
C LYS A 76 8.62 10.94 13.65
N ASP A 77 7.50 10.26 13.92
CA ASP A 77 6.67 10.44 15.11
C ASP A 77 6.71 9.18 16.00
N GLY A 78 7.45 9.28 17.11
CA GLY A 78 7.64 8.17 18.04
C GLY A 78 6.34 7.63 18.66
N LYS A 79 5.30 8.46 18.82
CA LYS A 79 4.00 8.00 19.34
C LYS A 79 3.26 7.18 18.29
N LEU A 80 3.29 7.62 17.04
CA LEU A 80 2.70 6.88 15.92
C LEU A 80 3.45 5.57 15.66
N LYS A 81 4.79 5.55 15.84
CA LYS A 81 5.61 4.34 15.78
C LYS A 81 5.20 3.29 16.81
N GLN A 82 4.98 3.72 18.06
CA GLN A 82 4.53 2.82 19.13
C GLN A 82 3.14 2.28 18.87
N ALA A 83 2.20 3.14 18.44
CA ALA A 83 0.84 2.70 18.10
C ALA A 83 0.82 1.61 17.01
N ILE A 84 1.60 1.78 15.94
CA ILE A 84 1.71 0.78 14.86
C ILE A 84 2.31 -0.53 15.38
N LYS A 85 3.38 -0.46 16.19
CA LYS A 85 4.02 -1.64 16.76
C LYS A 85 3.07 -2.44 17.64
N THR A 86 2.28 -1.77 18.48
CA THR A 86 1.28 -2.42 19.35
C THR A 86 0.15 -3.07 18.54
N THR A 87 -0.31 -2.45 17.45
CA THR A 87 -1.31 -3.06 16.56
C THR A 87 -0.76 -4.24 15.76
N ASP A 88 0.48 -4.17 15.28
CA ASP A 88 1.14 -5.30 14.61
C ASP A 88 1.29 -6.48 15.58
N GLU A 89 1.73 -6.22 16.81
CA GLU A 89 1.85 -7.24 17.86
C GLU A 89 0.49 -7.85 18.24
N ALA A 90 -0.57 -7.04 18.35
CA ALA A 90 -1.93 -7.51 18.62
C ALA A 90 -2.50 -8.35 17.47
N SER A 91 -2.18 -8.03 16.22
CA SER A 91 -2.60 -8.80 15.05
C SER A 91 -1.85 -10.14 14.92
N ASN A 92 -0.60 -10.20 15.40
CA ASN A 92 0.24 -11.40 15.36
C ASN A 92 0.00 -12.34 16.55
N SER A 93 -0.58 -11.84 17.65
CA SER A 93 -1.18 -12.67 18.68
C SER A 93 -2.60 -13.08 18.26
N GLY A 94 -2.72 -14.22 17.57
CA GLY A 94 -4.01 -14.88 17.34
C GLY A 94 -4.79 -15.07 18.66
N PRO A 95 -6.13 -15.24 18.59
CA PRO A 95 -6.99 -15.23 19.78
C PRO A 95 -6.51 -16.25 20.81
N LYS A 96 -6.06 -15.74 21.98
CA LYS A 96 -5.62 -16.56 23.11
C LYS A 96 -6.83 -17.10 23.90
N ASN A 97 -7.78 -17.77 23.22
CA ASN A 97 -8.94 -18.47 23.79
C ASN A 97 -10.04 -18.68 22.74
N ALA A 98 -9.82 -19.53 21.74
CA ALA A 98 -10.92 -20.17 21.04
C ALA A 98 -11.00 -21.61 21.55
N GLU A 99 -11.68 -21.80 22.68
CA GLU A 99 -12.05 -23.10 23.21
C GLU A 99 -13.08 -23.70 22.24
N TRP A 100 -12.62 -24.50 21.29
CA TRP A 100 -13.51 -25.25 20.39
C TRP A 100 -14.13 -26.40 21.18
N LYS A 101 -15.35 -26.17 21.68
CA LYS A 101 -16.18 -27.23 22.25
C LYS A 101 -16.71 -28.07 21.08
N GLU A 102 -16.13 -29.26 20.91
CA GLU A 102 -16.58 -30.26 19.94
C GLU A 102 -18.08 -30.57 20.15
N LEU A 103 -18.85 -30.51 19.05
CA LEU A 103 -20.22 -30.99 18.92
C LEU A 103 -20.25 -31.99 17.77
#